data_AF-A0A929ZMW8-F1
#
_entry.id   AF-A0A929ZMW8-F1
#
_cell.length_a   1.000
_cell.length_b   1.000
_cell.length_c   1.000
_cell.angle_alpha   90.00
_cell.angle_beta   90.00
_cell.angle_gamma   90.00
#
_symmetry.space_group_name_H-M   'P 1'
#
loop_
_entity.id
_entity.type
_entity.pdbx_description
1 polymer ?
#
loop_
_entity_poly.entity_id
_entity_poly.type
_entity_poly.pdbx_seq_one_letter_code
_entity_poly.pdbx_strand_id
1 'polypeptide(L)'
;MMKFLKEKLNIRRAVWFLLISAMFLLFYAPHLSFDVHMKKGIQGTVVVSNFNTDRGEEIFANYNYNSHKTWLDAQPSWEVIHLSNIPIVTNSLRLGFNNVKTDIAISKIDVSFGPFKLAEYTPENISNKIIASQGMVINTNDNTINLTVNGVEGWLQLETQEYLPKTAWVAVYLSILVLSWIIAYLIDKKITWAKHVPENEMMLIAAPIWCFFMSEICTGNYYYINLMNRFYNVAIYIILYKVIYLIFRRLPISVLISNLFVVIFGIVNMYVTQFRNRPIAPWDLTAIGTAADVISNYHVQIRYFMVIAIIIAILIYLLMRAVPRDNTKINVYYATYPILIIVVALFLNSVGQYYLWDMNLLSIFQTDGTALSFTGLVNQYISDQPKKPEGYSVDDLKQLGKELE
;
A
#
# COMPACT_ATOMS: atom_id res chain seq x y z
N MET A 1 -11.74 -21.55 -35.20
CA MET A 1 -11.71 -20.60 -34.07
C MET A 1 -11.56 -21.28 -32.70
N MET A 2 -12.35 -22.31 -32.37
CA MET A 2 -12.33 -22.93 -31.03
C MET A 2 -11.06 -23.73 -30.69
N LYS A 3 -10.44 -24.42 -31.66
CA LYS A 3 -9.11 -25.07 -31.50
C LYS A 3 -8.00 -24.03 -31.30
N PHE A 4 -8.03 -22.95 -32.09
CA PHE A 4 -7.08 -21.83 -31.99
C PHE A 4 -7.16 -21.09 -30.64
N LEU A 5 -8.37 -20.89 -30.12
CA LEU A 5 -8.58 -20.33 -28.78
C LEU A 5 -8.10 -21.28 -27.68
N LYS A 6 -8.36 -22.59 -27.77
CA LYS A 6 -7.85 -23.59 -26.81
C LYS A 6 -6.31 -23.69 -26.81
N GLU A 7 -5.68 -23.53 -27.96
CA GLU A 7 -4.22 -23.56 -28.11
C GLU A 7 -3.55 -22.26 -27.60
N LYS A 8 -4.27 -21.13 -27.68
CA LYS A 8 -3.83 -19.84 -27.12
C LYS A 8 -4.14 -19.65 -25.63
N LEU A 9 -5.25 -20.19 -25.12
CA LEU A 9 -5.68 -20.15 -23.72
C LEU A 9 -5.42 -21.51 -23.03
N ASN A 10 -4.17 -21.94 -23.02
CA ASN A 10 -3.73 -23.04 -22.17
C ASN A 10 -3.88 -22.60 -20.69
N ILE A 11 -4.56 -23.39 -19.85
CA ILE A 11 -4.76 -23.10 -18.42
C ILE A 11 -3.41 -22.85 -17.74
N ARG A 12 -2.40 -23.66 -18.08
CA ARG A 12 -1.04 -23.49 -17.55
C ARG A 12 -0.45 -22.12 -17.87
N ARG A 13 -0.65 -21.64 -19.10
CA ARG A 13 -0.19 -20.32 -19.54
C ARG A 13 -0.92 -19.21 -18.80
N ALA A 14 -2.23 -19.37 -18.55
CA ALA A 14 -3.00 -18.42 -17.75
C ALA A 14 -2.52 -18.36 -16.29
N VAL A 15 -2.13 -19.50 -15.70
CA VAL A 15 -1.54 -19.55 -14.34
C VAL A 15 -0.17 -18.86 -14.31
N TRP A 16 0.70 -19.13 -15.30
CA TRP A 16 1.97 -18.41 -15.44
C TRP A 16 1.77 -16.91 -15.62
N PHE A 17 0.83 -16.50 -16.45
CA PHE A 17 0.46 -15.09 -16.63
C PHE A 17 0.03 -14.46 -15.30
N LEU A 18 -0.81 -15.13 -14.51
CA LEU A 18 -1.25 -14.63 -13.21
C LEU A 18 -0.06 -14.46 -12.26
N LEU A 19 0.85 -15.44 -12.21
CA LEU A 19 2.03 -15.39 -11.36
C LEU A 19 3.01 -14.29 -11.76
N ILE A 20 3.28 -14.14 -13.06
CA ILE A 20 4.23 -13.12 -13.56
C ILE A 20 3.66 -11.73 -13.35
N SER A 21 2.37 -11.51 -13.66
CA SER A 21 1.71 -10.23 -13.41
C SER A 21 1.66 -9.91 -11.91
N ALA A 22 1.37 -10.90 -11.06
CA ALA A 22 1.49 -10.75 -9.61
C ALA A 22 2.91 -10.31 -9.20
N MET A 23 3.95 -10.95 -9.72
CA MET A 23 5.33 -10.58 -9.41
C MET A 23 5.64 -9.14 -9.83
N PHE A 24 5.22 -8.71 -11.02
CA PHE A 24 5.35 -7.30 -11.41
C PHE A 24 4.66 -6.37 -10.41
N LEU A 25 3.43 -6.67 -9.99
CA LEU A 25 2.71 -5.87 -9.00
C LEU A 25 3.36 -5.88 -7.61
N LEU A 26 4.08 -6.94 -7.26
CA LEU A 26 4.80 -6.99 -5.99
C LEU A 26 6.07 -6.13 -6.03
N PHE A 27 6.90 -6.33 -7.05
CA PHE A 27 8.21 -5.71 -7.18
C PHE A 27 8.18 -4.27 -7.67
N TYR A 28 7.15 -3.89 -8.44
CA TYR A 28 7.09 -2.59 -9.07
C TYR A 28 5.81 -1.86 -8.67
N ALA A 29 5.97 -0.72 -8.01
CA ALA A 29 4.94 0.32 -8.04
C ALA A 29 5.48 1.50 -8.83
N PRO A 30 4.67 2.06 -9.74
CA PRO A 30 4.96 3.35 -10.35
C PRO A 30 5.22 4.42 -9.28
N HIS A 31 6.29 5.19 -9.44
CA HIS A 31 6.61 6.33 -8.59
C HIS A 31 7.13 7.48 -9.46
N LEU A 32 6.95 8.70 -8.96
CA LEU A 32 7.55 9.90 -9.49
C LEU A 32 8.96 10.07 -8.92
N SER A 33 9.78 10.79 -9.66
CA SER A 33 11.06 11.30 -9.22
C SER A 33 11.00 12.82 -9.26
N PHE A 34 11.56 13.45 -8.23
CA PHE A 34 11.64 14.89 -8.09
C PHE A 34 13.10 15.29 -7.93
N ASP A 35 13.62 15.95 -8.96
CA ASP A 35 15.02 16.32 -9.06
C ASP A 35 15.14 17.83 -8.89
N VAL A 36 15.74 18.26 -7.77
CA VAL A 36 15.99 19.69 -7.51
C VAL A 36 17.41 20.01 -7.92
N HIS A 37 17.56 20.77 -9.01
CA HIS A 37 18.86 21.18 -9.52
C HIS A 37 19.32 22.45 -8.80
N MET A 38 20.45 22.37 -8.13
CA MET A 38 20.99 23.43 -7.30
C MET A 38 22.07 24.20 -8.07
N LYS A 39 22.08 25.54 -7.99
CA LYS A 39 23.26 26.35 -8.37
C LYS A 39 24.27 26.45 -7.23
N LYS A 40 23.80 26.29 -5.99
CA LYS A 40 24.62 26.30 -4.78
C LYS A 40 24.12 25.18 -3.87
N GLY A 41 25.00 24.24 -3.54
CA GLY A 41 24.67 23.18 -2.60
C GLY A 41 24.39 23.73 -1.20
N ILE A 42 23.59 22.98 -0.44
CA ILE A 42 23.09 23.39 0.87
C ILE A 42 23.43 22.34 1.92
N GLN A 43 23.57 22.78 3.17
CA GLN A 43 23.69 21.89 4.31
C GLN A 43 22.42 22.01 5.16
N GLY A 44 21.71 20.90 5.33
CA GLY A 44 20.48 20.82 6.12
C GLY A 44 19.57 19.71 5.62
N THR A 45 18.39 19.62 6.20
CA THR A 45 17.43 18.57 5.87
C THR A 45 16.38 19.10 4.90
N VAL A 46 16.22 18.40 3.79
CA VAL A 46 15.19 18.67 2.79
C VAL A 46 14.08 17.65 2.94
N VAL A 47 12.85 18.14 2.86
CA VAL A 47 11.65 17.32 3.05
C VAL A 47 10.72 17.54 1.88
N VAL A 48 10.34 16.47 1.19
CA VAL A 48 9.22 16.53 0.25
C VAL A 48 8.03 15.86 0.88
N SER A 49 6.97 16.66 1.10
CA SER A 49 5.69 16.20 1.60
C SER A 49 4.70 16.13 0.45
N ASN A 50 4.07 14.97 0.30
CA ASN A 50 3.11 14.71 -0.76
C ASN A 50 1.69 14.97 -0.24
N PHE A 51 0.93 15.75 -1.00
CA PHE A 51 -0.45 16.08 -0.69
C PHE A 51 -1.34 15.62 -1.84
N ASN A 52 -2.50 15.07 -1.47
CA ASN A 52 -3.58 14.71 -2.37
C ASN A 52 -4.78 15.59 -2.04
N THR A 53 -4.80 16.82 -2.55
CA THR A 53 -5.93 17.74 -2.34
C THR A 53 -7.06 17.40 -3.32
N ASP A 54 -8.25 17.11 -2.79
CA ASP A 54 -9.51 16.78 -3.47
C ASP A 54 -9.46 16.48 -4.98
N ARG A 55 -9.35 15.19 -5.34
CA ARG A 55 -9.52 14.69 -6.71
C ARG A 55 -10.96 14.75 -7.24
N GLY A 56 -11.89 15.43 -6.56
CA GLY A 56 -13.34 15.31 -6.79
C GLY A 56 -13.90 13.88 -6.61
N GLU A 57 -13.04 12.92 -6.27
CA GLU A 57 -13.35 11.54 -5.97
C GLU A 57 -12.93 11.30 -4.51
N GLU A 58 -13.92 11.17 -3.64
CA GLU A 58 -13.79 11.02 -2.18
C GLU A 58 -12.79 9.95 -1.65
N ILE A 59 -12.21 9.10 -2.52
CA ILE A 59 -11.15 8.13 -2.16
C ILE A 59 -9.92 8.87 -1.64
N PHE A 60 -9.72 10.11 -2.10
CA PHE A 60 -8.58 10.95 -1.75
C PHE A 60 -9.00 12.22 -0.98
N ALA A 61 -10.29 12.56 -0.96
CA ALA A 61 -10.81 13.76 -0.29
C ALA A 61 -10.53 13.79 1.22
N ASN A 62 -10.60 12.62 1.86
CA ASN A 62 -10.36 12.50 3.29
C ASN A 62 -8.87 12.41 3.63
N TYR A 63 -7.98 12.33 2.62
CA TYR A 63 -6.53 12.24 2.81
C TYR A 63 -5.85 13.60 2.71
N ASN A 64 -6.43 14.61 3.36
CA ASN A 64 -5.83 15.93 3.56
C ASN A 64 -4.74 15.89 4.65
N TYR A 65 -3.92 14.84 4.65
CA TYR A 65 -2.87 14.58 5.62
C TYR A 65 -1.50 14.79 4.98
N ASN A 66 -0.51 15.16 5.81
CA ASN A 66 0.92 15.07 5.53
C ASN A 66 1.32 13.60 5.22
N SER A 67 0.84 13.05 4.10
CA SER A 67 0.60 11.60 3.96
C SER A 67 1.84 10.77 3.60
N HIS A 68 2.89 11.42 3.10
CA HIS A 68 4.20 10.79 3.02
C HIS A 68 5.26 11.87 2.93
N LYS A 69 6.28 11.76 3.78
CA LYS A 69 7.41 12.69 3.81
C LYS A 69 8.67 11.93 3.44
N THR A 70 9.31 12.36 2.37
CA THR A 70 10.65 11.89 2.01
C THR A 70 11.65 12.88 2.58
N TRP A 71 12.40 12.43 3.57
CA TRP A 71 13.45 13.21 4.23
C TRP A 71 14.79 12.89 3.60
N LEU A 72 15.61 13.91 3.37
CA LEU A 72 16.95 13.76 2.84
C LEU A 72 17.87 14.81 3.44
N ASP A 73 19.00 14.38 4.00
CA ASP A 73 20.02 15.28 4.50
C ASP A 73 20.93 15.72 3.35
N ALA A 74 20.69 16.93 2.85
CA ALA A 74 21.40 17.50 1.73
C ALA A 74 22.85 17.83 2.10
N GLN A 75 23.76 17.52 1.17
CA GLN A 75 25.18 17.81 1.32
C GLN A 75 25.59 19.02 0.46
N PRO A 76 26.54 19.86 0.92
CA PRO A 76 27.01 21.03 0.16
C PRO A 76 27.60 20.72 -1.21
N SER A 77 28.06 19.48 -1.45
CA SER A 77 28.64 19.05 -2.73
C SER A 77 27.59 18.65 -3.76
N TRP A 78 26.31 18.57 -3.40
CA TRP A 78 25.28 18.11 -4.31
C TRP A 78 24.83 19.21 -5.27
N GLU A 79 25.01 18.93 -6.56
CA GLU A 79 24.45 19.74 -7.65
C GLU A 79 22.98 19.40 -7.92
N VAL A 80 22.55 18.18 -7.59
CA VAL A 80 21.17 17.73 -7.75
C VAL A 80 20.75 16.93 -6.52
N ILE A 81 19.60 17.29 -5.96
CA ILE A 81 18.92 16.52 -4.92
C ILE A 81 17.92 15.60 -5.62
N HIS A 82 18.20 14.30 -5.59
CA HIS A 82 17.35 13.27 -6.18
C HIS A 82 16.39 12.68 -5.14
N LEU A 83 15.10 12.95 -5.29
CA LEU A 83 14.06 12.39 -4.44
C LEU A 83 13.24 11.38 -5.25
N SER A 84 13.65 10.11 -5.14
CA SER A 84 12.94 8.97 -5.69
C SER A 84 11.95 8.39 -4.65
N ASN A 85 10.91 7.70 -5.13
CA ASN A 85 9.80 7.13 -4.32
C ASN A 85 8.66 8.09 -3.97
N ILE A 86 8.40 9.11 -4.78
CA ILE A 86 7.17 9.90 -4.62
C ILE A 86 6.00 9.10 -5.20
N PRO A 87 4.91 8.87 -4.44
CA PRO A 87 3.75 8.15 -4.92
C PRO A 87 3.20 8.81 -6.20
N ILE A 88 2.90 8.01 -7.20
CA ILE A 88 2.37 8.50 -8.48
C ILE A 88 1.00 9.17 -8.33
N VAL A 89 0.30 8.93 -7.20
CA VAL A 89 -1.01 9.51 -6.92
C VAL A 89 -0.93 10.96 -6.44
N THR A 90 0.28 11.48 -6.26
CA THR A 90 0.50 12.83 -5.75
C THR A 90 0.00 13.89 -6.74
N ASN A 91 -0.79 14.85 -6.25
CA ASN A 91 -1.24 15.99 -7.07
C ASN A 91 -0.65 17.32 -6.61
N SER A 92 -0.18 17.43 -5.37
CA SER A 92 0.53 18.61 -4.86
C SER A 92 1.75 18.20 -4.08
N LEU A 93 2.83 18.95 -4.27
CA LEU A 93 4.11 18.71 -3.61
C LEU A 93 4.48 19.91 -2.77
N ARG A 94 4.91 19.65 -1.54
CA ARG A 94 5.49 20.65 -0.65
C ARG A 94 6.96 20.34 -0.46
N LEU A 95 7.80 21.31 -0.77
CA LEU A 95 9.23 21.26 -0.54
C LEU A 95 9.54 22.09 0.72
N GLY A 96 10.02 21.41 1.75
CA GLY A 96 10.44 21.97 3.03
C GLY A 96 11.95 21.91 3.22
N PHE A 97 12.48 22.90 3.94
CA PHE A 97 13.88 23.03 4.28
C PHE A 97 14.01 23.28 5.77
N ASN A 98 14.73 22.40 6.46
CA ASN A 98 14.91 22.41 7.90
C ASN A 98 16.40 22.56 8.24
N ASN A 99 16.71 23.45 9.19
CA ASN A 99 18.07 23.74 9.64
C ASN A 99 19.04 24.22 8.54
N VAL A 100 18.52 24.80 7.45
CA VAL A 100 19.35 25.34 6.37
C VAL A 100 19.79 26.76 6.72
N LYS A 101 21.10 26.94 6.94
CA LYS A 101 21.68 28.23 7.36
C LYS A 101 22.19 29.11 6.21
N THR A 102 22.16 28.59 4.98
CA THR A 102 22.67 29.25 3.78
C THR A 102 21.53 29.58 2.83
N ASP A 103 21.66 30.67 2.07
CA ASP A 103 20.75 30.93 0.96
C ASP A 103 20.76 29.75 -0.03
N ILE A 104 19.56 29.31 -0.38
CA ILE A 104 19.31 28.19 -1.29
C ILE A 104 19.13 28.79 -2.68
N ALA A 105 19.92 28.33 -3.65
CA ALA A 105 19.79 28.76 -5.05
C ALA A 105 19.46 27.55 -5.92
N ILE A 106 18.22 27.48 -6.40
CA ILE A 106 17.74 26.41 -7.28
C ILE A 106 17.73 26.93 -8.72
N SER A 107 18.26 26.15 -9.66
CA SER A 107 18.21 26.47 -11.09
C SER A 107 16.86 26.06 -11.68
N LYS A 108 16.42 24.84 -11.39
CA LYS A 108 15.14 24.27 -11.83
C LYS A 108 14.75 23.08 -10.98
N ILE A 109 13.49 22.69 -11.07
CA ILE A 109 12.94 21.49 -10.45
C ILE A 109 12.28 20.65 -11.53
N ASP A 110 12.71 19.41 -11.68
CA ASP A 110 12.17 18.46 -12.65
C ASP A 110 11.30 17.41 -11.94
N VAL A 111 10.09 17.20 -12.44
CA VAL A 111 9.22 16.09 -12.04
C VAL A 111 9.19 15.10 -13.19
N SER A 112 9.58 13.86 -12.92
CA SER A 112 9.67 12.82 -13.94
C SER A 112 9.00 11.52 -13.52
N PHE A 113 8.58 10.75 -14.52
CA PHE A 113 8.13 9.37 -14.38
C PHE A 113 9.02 8.48 -15.25
N GLY A 114 9.96 7.79 -14.60
CA GLY A 114 11.01 7.05 -15.31
C GLY A 114 11.79 7.99 -16.25
N PRO A 115 11.92 7.67 -17.55
CA PRO A 115 12.62 8.53 -18.50
C PRO A 115 11.80 9.74 -18.98
N PHE A 116 10.52 9.83 -18.62
CA PHE A 116 9.61 10.86 -19.13
C PHE A 116 9.54 12.05 -18.18
N LYS A 117 9.88 13.24 -18.66
CA LYS A 117 9.67 14.49 -17.91
C LYS A 117 8.19 14.89 -17.97
N LEU A 118 7.57 15.07 -16.80
CA LEU A 118 6.15 15.44 -16.67
C LEU A 118 5.95 16.93 -16.43
N ALA A 119 6.78 17.52 -15.57
CA ALA A 119 6.74 18.96 -15.28
C ALA A 119 8.15 19.51 -15.05
N GLU A 120 8.33 20.78 -15.37
CA GLU A 120 9.56 21.54 -15.14
C GLU A 120 9.19 22.87 -14.49
N TYR A 121 9.74 23.15 -13.32
CA TYR A 121 9.60 24.43 -12.65
C TYR A 121 10.89 25.24 -12.80
N THR A 122 10.77 26.37 -13.48
CA THR A 122 11.84 27.33 -13.76
C THR A 122 11.56 28.63 -12.99
N PRO A 123 12.55 29.53 -12.85
CA PRO A 123 12.35 30.82 -12.21
C PRO A 123 11.22 31.65 -12.84
N GLU A 124 10.94 31.46 -14.13
CA GLU A 124 9.90 32.19 -14.88
C GLU A 124 8.48 31.70 -14.57
N ASN A 125 8.32 30.39 -14.28
CA ASN A 125 6.99 29.78 -14.13
C ASN A 125 6.62 29.47 -12.67
N ILE A 126 7.60 29.36 -11.76
CA ILE A 126 7.36 28.86 -10.40
C ILE A 126 6.46 29.79 -9.60
N SER A 127 6.57 31.11 -9.81
CA SER A 127 5.77 32.11 -9.09
C SER A 127 4.27 31.93 -9.31
N ASN A 128 3.86 31.47 -10.51
CA ASN A 128 2.47 31.18 -10.83
C ASN A 128 2.01 29.80 -10.33
N LYS A 129 2.96 28.96 -9.90
CA LYS A 129 2.73 27.60 -9.43
C LYS A 129 2.82 27.46 -7.92
N ILE A 130 3.16 28.51 -7.17
CA ILE A 130 3.19 28.46 -5.69
C ILE A 130 1.79 28.76 -5.15
N ILE A 131 1.20 27.82 -4.41
CA ILE A 131 -0.08 28.01 -3.71
C ILE A 131 0.14 28.67 -2.35
N ALA A 132 1.12 28.18 -1.62
CA ALA A 132 1.38 28.60 -0.25
C ALA A 132 2.86 28.47 0.08
N SER A 133 3.36 29.35 0.93
CA SER A 133 4.68 29.26 1.52
C SER A 133 4.64 29.79 2.95
N GLN A 134 5.55 29.30 3.79
CA GLN A 134 5.70 29.75 5.17
C GLN A 134 7.17 29.71 5.58
N GLY A 135 7.61 30.68 6.37
CA GLY A 135 8.96 30.69 6.93
C GLY A 135 10.07 30.87 5.88
N MET A 136 9.76 31.40 4.70
CA MET A 136 10.71 31.51 3.60
C MET A 136 10.41 32.74 2.73
N VAL A 137 11.47 33.42 2.29
CA VAL A 137 11.42 34.46 1.26
C VAL A 137 11.80 33.83 -0.07
N ILE A 138 10.97 34.03 -1.09
CA ILE A 138 11.13 33.46 -2.43
C ILE A 138 11.40 34.62 -3.39
N ASN A 139 12.56 34.61 -4.02
CA ASN A 139 12.96 35.61 -5.01
C ASN A 139 13.41 34.91 -6.30
N THR A 140 12.80 35.28 -7.43
CA THR A 140 13.14 34.76 -8.76
C THR A 140 13.97 35.79 -9.52
N ASN A 141 15.23 35.97 -9.12
CA ASN A 141 16.17 36.89 -9.77
C ASN A 141 17.27 36.08 -10.48
N ASP A 142 17.91 36.65 -11.50
CA ASP A 142 19.12 36.09 -12.14
C ASP A 142 18.99 34.64 -12.68
N ASN A 143 17.79 34.30 -13.15
CA ASN A 143 17.48 32.95 -13.63
C ASN A 143 17.80 31.88 -12.55
N THR A 144 17.56 32.21 -11.28
CA THR A 144 17.51 31.30 -10.13
C THR A 144 16.26 31.52 -9.30
N ILE A 145 15.86 30.45 -8.63
CA ILE A 145 14.90 30.48 -7.55
C ILE A 145 15.73 30.59 -6.27
N ASN A 146 15.84 31.80 -5.74
CA ASN A 146 16.55 32.08 -4.50
C ASN A 146 15.55 31.95 -3.33
N LEU A 147 15.85 31.04 -2.42
CA LEU A 147 15.05 30.77 -1.24
C LEU A 147 15.87 31.09 0.01
N THR A 148 15.35 31.96 0.86
CA THR A 148 15.97 32.29 2.15
C THR A 148 15.03 31.86 3.26
N VAL A 149 15.47 30.92 4.11
CA VAL A 149 14.67 30.40 5.23
C VAL A 149 14.74 31.38 6.41
N ASN A 150 13.59 31.84 6.87
CA ASN A 150 13.46 32.73 8.01
C ASN A 150 13.30 31.88 9.28
N GLY A 151 14.42 31.52 9.92
CA GLY A 151 14.43 30.76 11.18
C GLY A 151 14.90 29.33 11.01
N VAL A 152 14.16 28.36 11.59
CA VAL A 152 14.57 26.95 11.67
C VAL A 152 13.97 26.11 10.54
N GLU A 153 12.77 26.45 10.07
CA GLU A 153 12.01 25.70 9.05
C GLU A 153 11.32 26.67 8.09
N GLY A 154 11.35 26.34 6.80
CA GLY A 154 10.60 27.04 5.77
C GLY A 154 10.14 26.07 4.69
N TRP A 155 8.94 26.28 4.15
CA TRP A 155 8.39 25.42 3.10
C TRP A 155 7.65 26.21 2.02
N LEU A 156 7.59 25.63 0.82
CA LEU A 156 6.77 26.09 -0.30
C LEU A 156 5.96 24.92 -0.84
N GLN A 157 4.72 25.19 -1.25
CA GLN A 157 3.79 24.22 -1.81
C GLN A 157 3.44 24.60 -3.25
N LEU A 158 3.61 23.65 -4.15
CA LEU A 158 3.34 23.79 -5.58
C LEU A 158 1.88 23.47 -5.90
N GLU A 159 1.43 23.96 -7.06
CA GLU A 159 0.05 23.89 -7.54
C GLU A 159 -0.45 22.44 -7.59
N THR A 160 -1.68 22.24 -7.12
CA THR A 160 -2.37 20.96 -7.15
C THR A 160 -2.82 20.65 -8.59
N GLN A 161 -2.00 19.93 -9.34
CA GLN A 161 -2.35 19.40 -10.65
C GLN A 161 -1.94 17.93 -10.73
N GLU A 162 -2.79 17.07 -11.30
CA GLU A 162 -2.41 15.68 -11.53
C GLU A 162 -1.22 15.63 -12.50
N TYR A 163 -0.03 15.27 -11.99
CA TYR A 163 1.17 15.12 -12.83
C TYR A 163 1.00 14.05 -13.90
N LEU A 164 0.18 13.03 -13.63
CA LEU A 164 -0.07 11.94 -14.55
C LEU A 164 -1.58 11.67 -14.74
N PRO A 165 -2.12 11.79 -15.96
CA PRO A 165 -3.54 11.59 -16.23
C PRO A 165 -3.94 10.13 -16.10
N LYS A 166 -5.15 9.84 -15.60
CA LYS A 166 -5.70 8.47 -15.38
C LYS A 166 -5.47 7.48 -16.54
N THR A 167 -5.51 7.95 -17.78
CA THR A 167 -5.24 7.13 -18.97
C THR A 167 -3.83 6.54 -18.99
N ALA A 168 -2.83 7.30 -18.55
CA ALA A 168 -1.44 6.83 -18.47
C ALA A 168 -1.26 5.74 -17.39
N TRP A 169 -1.99 5.82 -16.28
CA TRP A 169 -2.01 4.75 -15.27
C TRP A 169 -2.49 3.43 -15.85
N VAL A 170 -3.63 3.50 -16.53
CA VAL A 170 -4.22 2.34 -17.20
C VAL A 170 -3.25 1.79 -18.24
N ALA A 171 -2.58 2.65 -19.00
CA ALA A 171 -1.57 2.22 -19.97
C ALA A 171 -0.38 1.50 -19.32
N VAL A 172 0.14 1.98 -18.18
CA VAL A 172 1.23 1.32 -17.44
C VAL A 172 0.81 -0.09 -17.01
N TYR A 173 -0.34 -0.24 -16.35
CA TYR A 173 -0.79 -1.55 -15.91
C TYR A 173 -1.17 -2.49 -17.06
N LEU A 174 -1.78 -1.98 -18.14
CA LEU A 174 -2.04 -2.75 -19.35
C LEU A 174 -0.72 -3.23 -19.99
N SER A 175 0.32 -2.39 -20.01
CA SER A 175 1.63 -2.78 -20.53
C SER A 175 2.26 -3.90 -19.71
N ILE A 176 2.11 -3.86 -18.37
CA ILE A 176 2.53 -4.93 -17.45
C ILE A 176 1.78 -6.23 -17.75
N LEU A 177 0.46 -6.18 -17.99
CA LEU A 177 -0.31 -7.37 -18.32
C LEU A 177 0.10 -7.94 -19.68
N VAL A 178 0.29 -7.10 -20.70
CA VAL A 178 0.74 -7.55 -22.02
C VAL A 178 2.14 -8.19 -21.92
N LEU A 179 3.06 -7.55 -21.21
CA LEU A 179 4.41 -8.08 -20.98
C LEU A 179 4.37 -9.40 -20.22
N SER A 180 3.55 -9.49 -19.17
CA SER A 180 3.35 -10.71 -18.38
C SER A 180 2.84 -11.86 -19.25
N TRP A 181 1.94 -11.58 -20.21
CA TRP A 181 1.42 -12.58 -21.13
C TRP A 181 2.49 -13.05 -22.13
N ILE A 182 3.30 -12.13 -22.66
CA ILE A 182 4.42 -12.46 -23.54
C ILE A 182 5.42 -13.37 -22.80
N ILE A 183 5.80 -13.02 -21.58
CA ILE A 183 6.72 -13.82 -20.76
C ILE A 183 6.08 -15.19 -20.44
N ALA A 184 4.80 -15.24 -20.05
CA ALA A 184 4.10 -16.51 -19.80
C ALA A 184 4.11 -17.43 -21.02
N TYR A 185 3.87 -16.88 -22.22
CA TYR A 185 3.94 -17.61 -23.47
C TYR A 185 5.36 -18.13 -23.77
N LEU A 186 6.39 -17.31 -23.52
CA LEU A 186 7.79 -17.72 -23.69
C LEU A 186 8.18 -18.84 -22.71
N ILE A 187 7.75 -18.76 -21.45
CA ILE A 187 8.00 -19.80 -20.44
C ILE A 187 7.32 -21.11 -20.84
N ASP A 188 6.02 -21.07 -21.16
CA ASP A 188 5.25 -22.26 -21.56
C ASP A 188 5.84 -22.97 -22.79
N LYS A 189 6.37 -22.21 -23.76
CA LYS A 189 6.89 -22.76 -25.02
C LYS A 189 8.37 -23.14 -24.99
N LYS A 190 9.23 -22.32 -24.37
CA LYS A 190 10.69 -22.48 -24.45
C LYS A 190 11.29 -23.19 -23.23
N ILE A 191 10.62 -23.15 -22.07
CA ILE A 191 11.19 -23.67 -20.83
C ILE A 191 10.61 -25.03 -20.51
N THR A 192 11.41 -26.09 -20.70
CA THR A 192 10.98 -27.48 -20.50
C THR A 192 10.76 -27.82 -19.02
N TRP A 193 11.58 -27.29 -18.09
CA TRP A 193 11.43 -27.54 -16.66
C TRP A 193 10.18 -26.86 -16.07
N ALA A 194 9.71 -25.77 -16.67
CA ALA A 194 8.49 -25.08 -16.25
C ALA A 194 7.25 -25.99 -16.31
N LYS A 195 7.36 -27.13 -17.03
CA LYS A 195 6.34 -28.20 -17.09
C LYS A 195 6.19 -29.01 -15.80
N HIS A 196 7.15 -28.95 -14.89
CA HIS A 196 7.17 -29.69 -13.63
C HIS A 196 6.67 -28.87 -12.44
N VAL A 197 6.52 -27.56 -12.58
CA VAL A 197 5.99 -26.70 -11.52
C VAL A 197 4.47 -26.93 -11.41
N PRO A 198 3.95 -27.33 -10.24
CA PRO A 198 2.53 -27.57 -10.06
C PRO A 198 1.73 -26.26 -10.13
N GLU A 199 0.69 -26.25 -10.95
CA GLU A 199 -0.16 -25.07 -11.17
C GLU A 199 -0.86 -24.62 -9.88
N ASN A 200 -1.18 -25.56 -8.99
CA ASN A 200 -1.83 -25.28 -7.72
C ASN A 200 -0.96 -24.43 -6.77
N GLU A 201 0.34 -24.72 -6.68
CA GLU A 201 1.27 -23.93 -5.85
C GLU A 201 1.51 -22.54 -6.45
N MET A 202 1.60 -22.44 -7.78
CA MET A 202 1.70 -21.13 -8.44
C MET A 202 0.49 -20.26 -8.13
N MET A 203 -0.72 -20.84 -8.13
CA MET A 203 -1.95 -20.13 -7.76
C MET A 203 -1.96 -19.71 -6.29
N LEU A 204 -1.46 -20.54 -5.37
CA LEU A 204 -1.35 -20.22 -3.95
C LEU A 204 -0.34 -19.10 -3.65
N ILE A 205 0.56 -18.78 -4.59
CA ILE A 205 1.47 -17.63 -4.49
C ILE A 205 0.88 -16.42 -5.22
N ALA A 206 0.36 -16.62 -6.44
CA ALA A 206 -0.14 -15.54 -7.29
C ALA A 206 -1.42 -14.88 -6.74
N ALA A 207 -2.37 -15.67 -6.22
CA ALA A 207 -3.65 -15.15 -5.76
C ALA A 207 -3.53 -14.20 -4.55
N PRO A 208 -2.73 -14.51 -3.50
CA PRO A 208 -2.47 -13.58 -2.40
C PRO A 208 -1.83 -12.26 -2.84
N ILE A 209 -0.90 -12.29 -3.80
CA ILE A 209 -0.26 -11.06 -4.30
C ILE A 209 -1.27 -10.17 -5.04
N TRP A 210 -2.11 -10.77 -5.87
CA TRP A 210 -3.19 -10.04 -6.53
C TRP A 210 -4.19 -9.47 -5.53
N CYS A 211 -4.54 -10.23 -4.48
CA CYS A 211 -5.45 -9.73 -3.44
C CYS A 211 -4.84 -8.65 -2.56
N PHE A 212 -3.53 -8.73 -2.28
CA PHE A 212 -2.78 -7.63 -1.70
C PHE A 212 -2.92 -6.37 -2.54
N PHE A 213 -2.59 -6.46 -3.83
CA PHE A 213 -2.70 -5.33 -4.75
C PHE A 213 -4.13 -4.75 -4.76
N MET A 214 -5.15 -5.59 -4.93
CA MET A 214 -6.55 -5.14 -4.97
C MET A 214 -6.99 -4.47 -3.68
N SER A 215 -6.70 -5.07 -2.52
CA SER A 215 -7.06 -4.52 -1.22
C SER A 215 -6.36 -3.19 -0.97
N GLU A 216 -5.05 -3.10 -1.23
CA GLU A 216 -4.29 -1.86 -1.00
C GLU A 216 -4.59 -0.76 -2.02
N ILE A 217 -5.08 -1.11 -3.21
CA ILE A 217 -5.64 -0.13 -4.15
C ILE A 217 -6.99 0.39 -3.65
N CYS A 218 -7.82 -0.46 -3.05
CA CYS A 218 -9.07 -0.02 -2.45
C CYS A 218 -8.84 0.92 -1.26
N THR A 219 -7.84 0.67 -0.42
CA THR A 219 -7.47 1.54 0.70
C THR A 219 -6.66 2.78 0.27
N GLY A 220 -6.09 2.78 -0.94
CA GLY A 220 -5.23 3.86 -1.44
C GLY A 220 -3.76 3.78 -0.98
N ASN A 221 -3.38 2.76 -0.21
CA ASN A 221 -2.06 2.65 0.41
C ASN A 221 -0.98 2.07 -0.52
N TYR A 222 -1.34 1.31 -1.57
CA TYR A 222 -0.40 0.52 -2.37
C TYR A 222 0.85 1.29 -2.85
N TYR A 223 0.68 2.55 -3.26
CA TYR A 223 1.78 3.38 -3.79
C TYR A 223 2.75 3.90 -2.74
N TYR A 224 2.38 3.84 -1.47
CA TYR A 224 3.15 4.35 -0.33
C TYR A 224 3.95 3.25 0.38
N ILE A 225 3.54 2.00 0.20
CA ILE A 225 4.18 0.85 0.85
C ILE A 225 5.51 0.56 0.17
N ASN A 226 6.59 0.53 0.94
CA ASN A 226 7.92 0.17 0.44
C ASN A 226 7.99 -1.31 0.03
N LEU A 227 9.01 -1.70 -0.74
CA LEU A 227 9.11 -3.07 -1.28
C LEU A 227 9.13 -4.15 -0.18
N MET A 228 9.87 -3.93 0.90
CA MET A 228 10.00 -4.93 1.98
C MET A 228 8.67 -5.16 2.71
N ASN A 229 7.94 -4.08 3.00
CA ASN A 229 6.64 -4.13 3.64
C ASN A 229 5.61 -4.84 2.74
N ARG A 230 5.69 -4.70 1.40
CA ARG A 230 4.84 -5.49 0.49
C ARG A 230 5.09 -6.99 0.64
N PHE A 231 6.35 -7.42 0.75
CA PHE A 231 6.67 -8.83 0.99
C PHE A 231 6.07 -9.34 2.30
N TYR A 232 6.16 -8.54 3.37
CA TYR A 232 5.57 -8.92 4.66
C TYR A 232 4.05 -9.03 4.60
N ASN A 233 3.35 -8.09 3.94
CA ASN A 233 1.91 -8.18 3.75
C ASN A 233 1.51 -9.41 2.91
N VAL A 234 2.22 -9.65 1.80
CA VAL A 234 1.96 -10.82 0.95
C VAL A 234 2.23 -12.11 1.71
N ALA A 235 3.28 -12.18 2.53
CA ALA A 235 3.55 -13.33 3.36
C ALA A 235 2.36 -13.64 4.28
N ILE A 236 1.84 -12.61 4.98
CA ILE A 236 0.63 -12.71 5.83
C ILE A 236 -0.57 -13.24 5.04
N TYR A 237 -0.81 -12.77 3.82
CA TYR A 237 -1.89 -13.32 3.00
C TYR A 237 -1.63 -14.74 2.52
N ILE A 238 -0.41 -15.12 2.15
CA ILE A 238 -0.09 -16.52 1.80
C ILE A 238 -0.42 -17.45 2.98
N ILE A 239 -0.11 -17.02 4.21
CA ILE A 239 -0.46 -17.76 5.43
C ILE A 239 -1.97 -17.89 5.56
N LEU A 240 -2.69 -16.78 5.44
CA LEU A 240 -4.15 -16.76 5.53
C LEU A 240 -4.79 -17.76 4.54
N TYR A 241 -4.29 -17.78 3.29
CA TYR A 241 -4.79 -18.70 2.26
C TYR A 241 -4.51 -20.15 2.62
N LYS A 242 -3.32 -20.44 3.16
CA LYS A 242 -2.96 -21.79 3.60
C LYS A 242 -3.81 -22.24 4.80
N VAL A 243 -4.06 -21.37 5.77
CA VAL A 243 -4.93 -21.67 6.93
C VAL A 243 -6.35 -21.97 6.48
N ILE A 244 -6.93 -21.14 5.63
CA ILE A 244 -8.28 -21.37 5.08
C ILE A 244 -8.30 -22.68 4.27
N TYR A 245 -7.23 -22.98 3.52
CA TYR A 245 -7.14 -24.22 2.77
C TYR A 245 -7.12 -25.45 3.68
N LEU A 246 -6.45 -25.38 4.84
CA LEU A 246 -6.44 -26.47 5.83
C LEU A 246 -7.85 -26.75 6.38
N ILE A 247 -8.67 -25.72 6.57
CA ILE A 247 -10.03 -25.83 7.09
C ILE A 247 -10.95 -26.47 6.03
N PHE A 248 -10.99 -25.92 4.82
CA PHE A 248 -11.96 -26.34 3.78
C PHE A 248 -11.49 -27.53 2.94
N ARG A 249 -10.18 -27.78 2.86
CA ARG A 249 -9.53 -28.85 2.07
C ARG A 249 -9.90 -28.87 0.59
N ARG A 250 -10.36 -27.72 0.08
CA ARG A 250 -10.72 -27.51 -1.32
C ARG A 250 -10.10 -26.21 -1.79
N LEU A 251 -9.03 -26.30 -2.59
CA LEU A 251 -8.26 -25.15 -3.04
C LEU A 251 -9.12 -24.05 -3.69
N PRO A 252 -10.05 -24.34 -4.64
CA PRO A 252 -10.85 -23.27 -5.24
C PRO A 252 -11.74 -22.55 -4.22
N ILE A 253 -12.33 -23.27 -3.27
CA ILE A 253 -13.18 -22.67 -2.23
C ILE A 253 -12.33 -21.82 -1.29
N SER A 254 -11.15 -22.32 -0.91
CA SER A 254 -10.22 -21.56 -0.09
C SER A 254 -9.81 -20.25 -0.75
N VAL A 255 -9.43 -20.29 -2.03
CA VAL A 255 -9.05 -19.08 -2.79
C VAL A 255 -10.23 -18.10 -2.85
N LEU A 256 -11.46 -18.58 -3.09
CA LEU A 256 -12.64 -17.72 -3.11
C LEU A 256 -12.86 -17.01 -1.77
N ILE A 257 -12.88 -17.78 -0.68
CA ILE A 257 -13.13 -17.25 0.67
C ILE A 257 -12.05 -16.24 1.05
N SER A 258 -10.77 -16.58 0.83
CA SER A 258 -9.66 -15.68 1.13
C SER A 258 -9.71 -14.41 0.27
N ASN A 259 -9.95 -14.52 -1.04
CA ASN A 259 -10.04 -13.37 -1.93
C ASN A 259 -11.17 -12.42 -1.49
N LEU A 260 -12.36 -12.95 -1.22
CA LEU A 260 -13.51 -12.15 -0.79
C LEU A 260 -13.27 -11.52 0.58
N PHE A 261 -12.72 -12.27 1.53
CA PHE A 261 -12.41 -11.75 2.85
C PHE A 261 -11.44 -10.56 2.77
N VAL A 262 -10.33 -10.70 2.06
CA VAL A 262 -9.31 -9.64 1.93
C VAL A 262 -9.86 -8.42 1.20
N VAL A 263 -10.53 -8.60 0.06
CA VAL A 263 -11.09 -7.48 -0.72
C VAL A 263 -12.19 -6.76 0.05
N ILE A 264 -13.12 -7.49 0.68
CA ILE A 264 -14.19 -6.88 1.48
C ILE A 264 -13.59 -6.16 2.68
N PHE A 265 -12.62 -6.76 3.37
CA PHE A 265 -11.94 -6.09 4.48
C PHE A 265 -11.27 -4.79 4.02
N GLY A 266 -10.58 -4.77 2.89
CA GLY A 266 -9.99 -3.56 2.31
C GLY A 266 -11.02 -2.48 1.98
N ILE A 267 -12.15 -2.86 1.37
CA ILE A 267 -13.26 -1.93 1.05
C ILE A 267 -13.87 -1.35 2.33
N VAL A 268 -14.18 -2.19 3.31
CA VAL A 268 -14.74 -1.74 4.59
C VAL A 268 -13.72 -0.85 5.32
N ASN A 269 -12.44 -1.21 5.31
CA ASN A 269 -11.38 -0.42 5.92
C ASN A 269 -11.25 0.98 5.28
N MET A 270 -11.38 1.09 3.95
CA MET A 270 -11.42 2.37 3.25
C MET A 270 -12.58 3.25 3.77
N TYR A 271 -13.79 2.70 3.87
CA TYR A 271 -14.95 3.45 4.37
C TYR A 271 -14.80 3.85 5.84
N VAL A 272 -14.37 2.91 6.70
CA VAL A 272 -14.14 3.19 8.12
C VAL A 272 -13.09 4.29 8.28
N THR A 273 -12.02 4.25 7.49
CA THR A 273 -10.99 5.29 7.48
C THR A 273 -11.57 6.63 7.02
N GLN A 274 -12.41 6.65 5.98
CA GLN A 274 -13.10 7.85 5.53
C GLN A 274 -14.02 8.46 6.60
N PHE A 275 -14.74 7.65 7.38
CA PHE A 275 -15.69 8.15 8.37
C PHE A 275 -15.06 8.53 9.71
N ARG A 276 -14.01 7.81 10.13
CA ARG A 276 -13.43 7.93 11.47
C ARG A 276 -12.01 8.47 11.46
N ASN A 277 -11.44 8.74 10.29
CA ASN A 277 -10.03 9.08 10.09
C ASN A 277 -9.07 8.10 10.80
N ARG A 278 -9.49 6.84 10.92
CA ARG A 278 -8.68 5.77 11.50
C ARG A 278 -9.03 4.42 10.83
N PRO A 279 -8.01 3.60 10.50
CA PRO A 279 -8.21 2.22 10.06
C PRO A 279 -8.92 1.34 11.09
N ILE A 280 -9.43 0.20 10.63
CA ILE A 280 -10.01 -0.85 11.48
C ILE A 280 -8.91 -1.48 12.34
N ALA A 281 -9.10 -1.46 13.65
CA ALA A 281 -8.24 -2.12 14.60
C ALA A 281 -8.86 -3.41 15.15
N PRO A 282 -8.08 -4.32 15.76
CA PRO A 282 -8.59 -5.61 16.26
C PRO A 282 -9.73 -5.49 17.27
N TRP A 283 -9.69 -4.48 18.15
CA TRP A 283 -10.75 -4.21 19.12
C TRP A 283 -12.01 -3.60 18.50
N ASP A 284 -11.96 -3.05 17.28
CA ASP A 284 -13.20 -2.61 16.61
C ASP A 284 -14.07 -3.83 16.26
N LEU A 285 -13.50 -5.03 16.14
CA LEU A 285 -14.25 -6.27 15.87
C LEU A 285 -15.19 -6.65 17.02
N THR A 286 -14.86 -6.27 18.27
CA THR A 286 -15.72 -6.55 19.43
C THR A 286 -16.95 -5.64 19.49
N ALA A 287 -16.94 -4.52 18.76
CA ALA A 287 -18.01 -3.53 18.68
C ALA A 287 -18.80 -3.56 17.35
N ILE A 288 -18.59 -4.58 16.50
CA ILE A 288 -19.22 -4.68 15.18
C ILE A 288 -20.75 -4.63 15.25
N GLY A 289 -21.35 -5.29 16.24
CA GLY A 289 -22.82 -5.36 16.38
C GLY A 289 -23.46 -3.99 16.54
N THR A 290 -22.89 -3.14 17.39
CA THR A 290 -23.38 -1.79 17.67
C THR A 290 -23.08 -0.82 16.51
N ALA A 291 -22.00 -1.05 15.76
CA ALA A 291 -21.64 -0.22 14.61
C ALA A 291 -22.53 -0.48 13.39
N ALA A 292 -22.97 -1.72 13.17
CA ALA A 292 -23.84 -2.09 12.05
C ALA A 292 -25.19 -1.34 12.07
N ASP A 293 -25.76 -1.14 13.26
CA ASP A 293 -27.03 -0.42 13.44
C ASP A 293 -26.92 1.06 13.07
N VAL A 294 -25.75 1.67 13.33
CA VAL A 294 -25.46 3.08 13.00
C VAL A 294 -25.15 3.28 11.52
N ILE A 295 -24.63 2.25 10.83
CA ILE A 295 -24.22 2.32 9.41
C ILE A 295 -25.43 2.38 8.45
N SER A 296 -26.60 1.94 8.89
CA SER A 296 -27.85 1.92 8.11
C SER A 296 -28.28 3.29 7.55
N ASN A 297 -27.75 4.38 8.10
CA ASN A 297 -28.06 5.76 7.67
C ASN A 297 -27.05 6.37 6.67
N TYR A 298 -26.00 5.67 6.27
CA TYR A 298 -24.98 6.23 5.35
C TYR A 298 -25.16 5.76 3.90
N HIS A 299 -24.91 6.68 2.96
CA HIS A 299 -24.88 6.37 1.53
C HIS A 299 -23.52 5.79 1.12
N VAL A 300 -23.45 4.47 0.98
CA VAL A 300 -22.28 3.76 0.45
C VAL A 300 -22.20 3.94 -1.08
N GLN A 301 -21.21 4.70 -1.57
CA GLN A 301 -21.01 4.92 -3.01
C GLN A 301 -20.11 3.85 -3.63
N ILE A 302 -20.68 2.88 -4.36
CA ILE A 302 -19.88 1.84 -5.03
C ILE A 302 -19.02 2.47 -6.14
N ARG A 303 -17.70 2.34 -6.02
CA ARG A 303 -16.72 2.89 -6.98
C ARG A 303 -16.17 1.83 -7.91
N TYR A 304 -15.69 2.27 -9.08
CA TYR A 304 -15.23 1.36 -10.14
C TYR A 304 -14.11 0.42 -9.70
N PHE A 305 -13.15 0.88 -8.90
CA PHE A 305 -12.03 0.04 -8.45
C PHE A 305 -12.47 -1.07 -7.49
N MET A 306 -13.53 -0.85 -6.69
CA MET A 306 -14.11 -1.88 -5.81
C MET A 306 -14.74 -2.99 -6.66
N VAL A 307 -15.48 -2.60 -7.69
CA VAL A 307 -16.10 -3.54 -8.63
C VAL A 307 -15.02 -4.33 -9.38
N ILE A 308 -13.97 -3.66 -9.86
CA ILE A 308 -12.83 -4.30 -10.52
C ILE A 308 -12.14 -5.29 -9.58
N ALA A 309 -11.90 -4.93 -8.31
CA ALA A 309 -11.30 -5.82 -7.32
C ALA A 309 -12.13 -7.09 -7.10
N ILE A 310 -13.46 -6.95 -6.97
CA ILE A 310 -14.37 -8.10 -6.83
C ILE A 310 -14.37 -8.97 -8.10
N ILE A 311 -14.41 -8.35 -9.29
CA ILE A 311 -14.36 -9.07 -10.57
C ILE A 311 -13.06 -9.87 -10.68
N ILE A 312 -11.90 -9.27 -10.41
CA ILE A 312 -10.61 -9.96 -10.47
C ILE A 312 -10.55 -11.09 -9.43
N ALA A 313 -11.05 -10.87 -8.21
CA ALA A 313 -11.16 -11.92 -7.20
C ALA A 313 -11.97 -13.14 -7.68
N ILE A 314 -13.08 -12.90 -8.38
CA ILE A 314 -13.91 -13.96 -8.99
C ILE A 314 -13.19 -14.61 -10.18
N LEU A 315 -12.51 -13.85 -11.03
CA LEU A 315 -11.75 -14.38 -12.17
C LEU A 315 -10.61 -15.31 -11.72
N ILE A 316 -9.89 -14.95 -10.65
CA ILE A 316 -8.85 -15.79 -10.04
C ILE A 316 -9.47 -17.09 -9.50
N TYR A 317 -10.64 -17.01 -8.88
CA TYR A 317 -11.38 -18.20 -8.45
C TYR A 317 -11.77 -19.10 -9.63
N LEU A 318 -12.31 -18.54 -10.71
CA LEU A 318 -12.71 -19.30 -11.90
C LEU A 318 -11.50 -19.96 -12.57
N LEU A 319 -10.36 -19.26 -12.63
CA LEU A 319 -9.10 -19.84 -13.10
C LEU A 319 -8.68 -21.00 -12.20
N MET A 320 -8.74 -20.83 -10.87
CA MET A 320 -8.41 -21.89 -9.92
C MET A 320 -9.29 -23.13 -10.09
N ARG A 321 -10.57 -22.94 -10.41
CA ARG A 321 -11.52 -24.04 -10.67
C ARG A 321 -11.18 -24.83 -11.94
N ALA A 322 -10.53 -24.18 -12.91
CA ALA A 322 -10.08 -24.81 -14.14
C ALA A 322 -8.75 -25.56 -13.97
N VAL A 323 -7.96 -25.25 -12.94
CA VAL A 323 -6.69 -25.95 -12.67
C VAL A 323 -6.99 -27.41 -12.26
N PRO A 324 -6.28 -28.40 -12.84
CA PRO A 324 -6.43 -29.80 -12.45
C PRO A 324 -6.19 -29.99 -10.96
N ARG A 325 -7.07 -30.77 -10.34
CA ARG A 325 -6.97 -31.08 -8.92
C ARG A 325 -5.65 -31.82 -8.64
N ASP A 326 -4.92 -31.35 -7.64
CA ASP A 326 -3.77 -32.09 -7.14
C ASP A 326 -4.25 -33.41 -6.51
N ASN A 327 -3.73 -34.52 -7.02
CA ASN A 327 -4.01 -35.87 -6.51
C ASN A 327 -2.91 -36.35 -5.56
N THR A 328 -1.92 -35.52 -5.24
CA THR A 328 -0.87 -35.89 -4.28
C THR A 328 -1.48 -36.27 -2.93
N LYS A 329 -1.09 -37.44 -2.44
CA LYS A 329 -1.53 -37.94 -1.13
C LYS A 329 -0.99 -36.99 -0.06
N ILE A 330 -1.92 -36.18 0.44
CA ILE A 330 -1.97 -35.31 1.62
C ILE A 330 -0.85 -35.43 2.68
N ASN A 331 -0.24 -36.60 2.92
CA ASN A 331 0.70 -36.86 4.03
C ASN A 331 1.97 -35.99 4.05
N VAL A 332 2.56 -35.61 2.90
CA VAL A 332 3.84 -34.86 2.90
C VAL A 332 3.64 -33.37 3.24
N TYR A 333 2.51 -32.79 2.84
CA TYR A 333 2.21 -31.39 3.09
C TYR A 333 1.83 -31.11 4.56
N TYR A 334 1.17 -32.05 5.24
CA TYR A 334 0.81 -31.88 6.67
C TYR A 334 2.03 -31.84 7.60
N ALA A 335 3.19 -32.37 7.18
CA ALA A 335 4.44 -32.29 7.94
C ALA A 335 5.15 -30.93 7.77
N THR A 336 4.99 -30.26 6.63
CA THR A 336 5.65 -28.97 6.34
C THR A 336 4.85 -27.76 6.82
N TYR A 337 3.52 -27.88 6.92
CA TYR A 337 2.63 -26.80 7.39
C TYR A 337 2.78 -26.39 8.87
N PRO A 338 2.96 -27.27 9.87
CA PRO A 338 3.19 -26.84 11.26
C PRO A 338 4.52 -26.09 11.40
N ILE A 339 5.55 -26.49 10.64
CA ILE A 339 6.81 -25.75 10.57
C ILE A 339 6.58 -24.37 9.97
N LEU A 340 5.78 -24.27 8.89
CA LEU A 340 5.41 -23.00 8.30
C LEU A 340 4.63 -22.13 9.29
N ILE A 341 3.66 -22.68 10.02
CA ILE A 341 2.90 -21.97 11.05
C ILE A 341 3.81 -21.50 12.18
N ILE A 342 4.80 -22.29 12.61
CA ILE A 342 5.78 -21.89 13.64
C ILE A 342 6.70 -20.78 13.13
N VAL A 343 7.27 -20.93 11.93
CA VAL A 343 8.11 -19.88 11.30
C VAL A 343 7.34 -18.58 11.17
N VAL A 344 6.05 -18.68 10.87
CA VAL A 344 5.14 -17.57 10.74
C VAL A 344 4.77 -16.98 12.10
N ALA A 345 4.50 -17.80 13.11
CA ALA A 345 4.25 -17.31 14.47
C ALA A 345 5.48 -16.58 15.02
N LEU A 346 6.68 -17.09 14.74
CA LEU A 346 7.94 -16.40 15.04
C LEU A 346 8.07 -15.09 14.25
N PHE A 347 7.69 -15.08 12.98
CA PHE A 347 7.64 -13.86 12.17
C PHE A 347 6.64 -12.85 12.74
N LEU A 348 5.44 -13.26 13.13
CA LEU A 348 4.42 -12.39 13.71
C LEU A 348 4.84 -11.86 15.09
N ASN A 349 5.57 -12.65 15.88
CA ASN A 349 6.20 -12.16 17.12
C ASN A 349 7.33 -11.15 16.86
N SER A 350 7.94 -11.18 15.67
CA SER A 350 8.96 -10.20 15.25
C SER A 350 8.37 -8.92 14.66
N VAL A 351 7.09 -8.91 14.31
CA VAL A 351 6.40 -7.68 13.90
C VAL A 351 6.31 -6.79 15.13
N GLY A 352 6.93 -5.62 15.06
CA GLY A 352 7.02 -4.67 16.16
C GLY A 352 5.64 -4.28 16.71
N GLN A 353 5.61 -3.95 18.00
CA GLN A 353 4.41 -3.39 18.62
C GLN A 353 4.28 -1.93 18.21
N TYR A 354 3.11 -1.53 17.70
CA TYR A 354 2.76 -0.13 17.51
C TYR A 354 2.12 0.40 18.79
N TYR A 355 2.25 1.67 19.15
CA TYR A 355 1.63 2.18 20.39
C TYR A 355 0.17 2.62 20.14
N LEU A 356 -0.77 2.21 21.01
CA LEU A 356 -2.21 2.52 20.91
C LEU A 356 -2.55 4.01 20.89
N TRP A 357 -1.74 4.82 21.58
CA TRP A 357 -1.89 6.27 21.71
C TRP A 357 -1.24 7.04 20.55
N ASP A 358 -0.63 6.34 19.60
CA ASP A 358 0.09 6.97 18.51
C ASP A 358 -0.93 7.56 17.50
N MET A 359 -0.96 8.88 17.40
CA MET A 359 -1.80 9.62 16.44
C MET A 359 -1.45 9.28 14.97
N ASN A 360 -0.42 8.48 14.73
CA ASN A 360 0.08 8.07 13.42
C ASN A 360 -0.45 6.72 12.90
N LEU A 361 -1.47 6.11 13.51
CA LEU A 361 -2.02 4.81 13.04
C LEU A 361 -2.37 4.83 11.54
N LEU A 362 -2.88 5.95 11.05
CA LEU A 362 -3.16 6.16 9.62
C LEU A 362 -1.88 6.10 8.77
N SER A 363 -0.83 6.80 9.19
CA SER A 363 0.48 6.79 8.52
C SER A 363 1.10 5.39 8.52
N ILE A 364 0.98 4.66 9.63
CA ILE A 364 1.51 3.30 9.75
C ILE A 364 0.83 2.37 8.75
N PHE A 365 -0.51 2.35 8.67
CA PHE A 365 -1.22 1.53 7.69
C PHE A 365 -0.88 1.91 6.24
N GLN A 366 -0.58 3.19 6.00
CA GLN A 366 -0.21 3.69 4.68
C GLN A 366 1.20 3.25 4.26
N THR A 367 2.19 3.29 5.15
CA THR A 367 3.59 2.94 4.84
C THR A 367 3.88 1.44 4.97
N ASP A 368 3.22 0.79 5.93
CA ASP A 368 3.50 -0.59 6.30
C ASP A 368 2.51 -1.56 5.63
N GLY A 369 1.34 -1.08 5.22
CA GLY A 369 0.29 -1.88 4.58
C GLY A 369 -0.67 -2.51 5.58
N THR A 370 -1.88 -2.80 5.09
CA THR A 370 -3.03 -3.13 5.93
C THR A 370 -2.83 -4.41 6.74
N ALA A 371 -2.31 -5.47 6.12
CA ALA A 371 -2.17 -6.77 6.78
C ALA A 371 -1.07 -6.76 7.85
N LEU A 372 0.07 -6.13 7.53
CA LEU A 372 1.20 -6.02 8.44
C LEU A 372 0.84 -5.19 9.67
N SER A 373 0.29 -3.99 9.46
CA SER A 373 -0.12 -3.11 10.55
C SER A 373 -1.21 -3.73 11.41
N PHE A 374 -2.23 -4.34 10.78
CA PHE A 374 -3.29 -5.03 11.53
C PHE A 374 -2.73 -6.17 12.39
N THR A 375 -1.79 -6.95 11.85
CA THR A 375 -1.19 -8.05 12.62
C THR A 375 -0.31 -7.57 13.77
N GLY A 376 0.43 -6.48 13.59
CA GLY A 376 1.15 -5.82 14.70
C GLY A 376 0.20 -5.34 15.80
N LEU A 377 -0.95 -4.76 15.44
CA LEU A 377 -1.98 -4.39 16.42
C LEU A 377 -2.60 -5.60 17.13
N VAL A 378 -2.77 -6.73 16.44
CA VAL A 378 -3.23 -7.98 17.07
C VAL A 378 -2.21 -8.46 18.10
N ASN A 379 -0.92 -8.46 17.74
CA ASN A 379 0.16 -8.86 18.65
C ASN A 379 0.18 -8.00 19.91
N GLN A 380 -0.04 -6.69 19.75
CA GLN A 380 -0.16 -5.76 20.86
C GLN A 380 -1.39 -6.06 21.71
N TYR A 381 -2.55 -6.20 21.08
CA TYR A 381 -3.80 -6.47 21.77
C TYR A 381 -3.75 -7.75 22.59
N ILE A 382 -2.92 -8.73 22.22
CA ILE A 382 -2.70 -9.96 22.99
C ILE A 382 -1.71 -9.74 24.13
N SER A 383 -0.65 -8.96 23.91
CA SER A 383 0.45 -8.77 24.86
C SER A 383 0.12 -7.76 25.98
N ASP A 384 -0.56 -6.66 25.63
CA ASP A 384 -0.78 -5.50 26.49
C ASP A 384 -2.19 -5.46 27.10
N GLN A 385 -2.86 -6.60 27.23
CA GLN A 385 -4.17 -6.62 27.89
C GLN A 385 -4.01 -6.18 29.35
N PRO A 386 -4.89 -5.27 29.85
CA PRO A 386 -4.84 -4.82 31.22
C PRO A 386 -4.99 -6.03 32.15
N LYS A 387 -3.91 -6.37 32.85
CA LYS A 387 -3.91 -7.44 33.84
C LYS A 387 -4.68 -6.95 35.05
N LYS A 388 -5.51 -7.85 35.60
CA LYS A 388 -6.23 -7.63 36.86
C LYS A 388 -5.22 -7.12 37.92
N PRO A 389 -5.44 -5.96 38.55
CA PRO A 389 -4.54 -5.45 39.58
C PRO A 389 -4.35 -6.47 40.70
N GLU A 390 -3.14 -6.56 41.26
CA GLU A 390 -2.89 -7.41 42.43
C GLU A 390 -3.79 -6.95 43.59
N GLY A 391 -4.54 -7.89 44.17
CA GLY A 391 -5.51 -7.61 45.23
C GLY A 391 -6.91 -7.20 44.77
N TYR A 392 -7.17 -7.05 43.47
CA TYR A 392 -8.53 -6.80 42.97
C TYR A 392 -9.40 -8.06 43.17
N SER A 393 -10.50 -7.94 43.89
CA SER A 393 -11.51 -9.00 44.07
C SER A 393 -12.87 -8.44 43.71
N VAL A 394 -13.62 -9.15 42.87
CA VAL A 394 -14.98 -8.75 42.47
C VAL A 394 -15.93 -8.87 43.68
N ASP A 395 -15.62 -9.77 44.60
CA ASP A 395 -16.42 -10.00 45.81
C ASP A 395 -16.21 -8.87 46.82
N ASP A 396 -14.98 -8.38 46.97
CA ASP A 396 -14.64 -7.26 47.85
C ASP A 396 -15.29 -5.96 47.33
N LEU A 397 -15.33 -5.76 46.00
CA LEU A 397 -16.05 -4.64 45.39
C LEU A 397 -17.56 -4.70 45.60
N LYS A 398 -18.15 -5.89 45.51
CA LYS A 398 -19.59 -6.08 45.77
C LYS A 398 -19.92 -5.91 47.25
N GLN A 399 -19.00 -6.27 48.15
CA GLN A 399 -19.14 -5.98 49.57
C GLN A 399 -19.04 -4.48 49.83
N LEU A 400 -18.04 -3.80 49.26
CA LEU A 400 -17.89 -2.34 49.39
C LEU A 400 -19.12 -1.60 48.85
N GLY A 401 -19.68 -2.05 47.72
CA GLY A 401 -20.90 -1.49 47.15
C GLY A 401 -22.14 -1.67 48.03
N LYS A 402 -22.21 -2.75 48.82
CA LYS A 402 -23.27 -2.97 49.81
C LYS A 402 -23.05 -2.21 51.12
N GLU A 403 -21.81 -1.84 51.44
CA GLU A 403 -21.48 -1.01 52.62
C GLU A 403 -21.69 0.49 52.35
N LEU A 404 -21.75 0.89 51.08
CA LEU A 404 -21.96 2.28 50.64
C LEU A 404 -23.43 2.59 50.28
N GLU A 405 -24.29 1.57 50.20
CA GLU A 405 -25.77 1.70 50.22
C GLU A 405 -26.28 1.73 51.66
#